data_AF-A0A4R5UVU4-F1
#
_entry.id   AF-A0A4R5UVU4-F1
#
_cell.length_a   1.000
_cell.length_b   1.000
_cell.length_c   1.000
_cell.angle_alpha   90.00
_cell.angle_beta   90.00
_cell.angle_gamma   90.00
#
_symmetry.space_group_name_H-M   'P 1'
#
loop_
_entity.id
_entity.type
_entity.pdbx_description
1 polymer ?
#
loop_
_entity_poly.entity_id
_entity_poly.type
_entity_poly.pdbx_seq_one_letter_code
_entity_poly.pdbx_strand_id
1 'polypeptide(L)'
;MKQVLRDFPQIDYFPIVVFSERAVLKNVTTWTPVIYSRELIQTIKNLNSEHNLTYEQMSKISVRLNGLRMHGGRDRKEHIRTIRNKNIIETKSSDSRICPRCGSQLRLRKGRLGEFFGCASYPACTYTENIRF
;
A
#
# COMPACT_ATOMS: atom_id res chain seq x y z
N MET A 1 -2.58 11.45 -0.34
CA MET A 1 -2.29 12.79 -0.89
C MET A 1 -3.43 13.34 -1.75
N LYS A 2 -3.91 12.64 -2.79
CA LYS A 2 -5.06 13.09 -3.62
C LYS A 2 -6.32 13.43 -2.81
N GLN A 3 -6.60 12.71 -1.73
CA GLN A 3 -7.74 13.03 -0.84
C GLN A 3 -7.53 14.28 0.03
N VAL A 4 -6.28 14.62 0.32
CA VAL A 4 -5.92 15.77 1.17
C VAL A 4 -5.99 17.08 0.39
N LEU A 5 -5.72 17.03 -0.91
CA LEU A 5 -5.63 18.17 -1.81
C LEU A 5 -6.78 18.21 -2.83
N ARG A 6 -7.96 17.68 -2.47
CA ARG A 6 -9.14 17.65 -3.36
C ARG A 6 -9.59 19.03 -3.84
N ASP A 7 -9.31 20.06 -3.03
CA ASP A 7 -9.64 21.46 -3.33
C ASP A 7 -8.75 22.06 -4.44
N PHE A 8 -7.76 21.29 -4.94
CA PHE A 8 -6.89 21.67 -6.04
C PHE A 8 -6.98 20.64 -7.19
N PRO A 9 -8.12 20.58 -7.90
CA PRO A 9 -8.36 19.56 -8.94
C PRO A 9 -7.44 19.67 -10.15
N GLN A 10 -6.86 20.85 -10.40
CA GLN A 10 -5.94 21.12 -11.50
C GLN A 10 -4.47 20.75 -11.22
N ILE A 11 -4.18 20.04 -10.12
CA ILE A 11 -2.82 19.60 -9.81
C ILE A 11 -2.50 18.30 -10.52
N ASP A 12 -1.54 18.37 -11.43
CA ASP A 12 -0.91 17.19 -11.99
C ASP A 12 0.12 16.61 -11.03
N TYR A 13 0.04 15.30 -10.80
CA TYR A 13 0.97 14.57 -9.96
C TYR A 13 1.94 13.79 -10.83
N PHE A 14 3.22 14.15 -10.77
CA PHE A 14 4.31 13.45 -11.46
C PHE A 14 5.03 12.52 -10.48
N PRO A 15 4.75 11.20 -10.50
CA PRO A 15 5.50 10.27 -9.67
C PRO A 15 6.93 10.17 -10.19
N ILE A 16 7.92 10.32 -9.30
CA ILE A 16 9.34 10.10 -9.59
C ILE A 16 9.88 9.20 -8.49
N VAL A 17 10.53 8.11 -8.87
CA VAL A 17 11.22 7.23 -7.93
C VAL A 17 12.71 7.56 -7.96
N VAL A 18 13.25 7.94 -6.80
CA VAL A 18 14.62 8.40 -6.68
C VAL A 18 15.40 7.42 -5.80
N PHE A 19 16.49 6.88 -6.33
CA PHE A 19 17.41 6.03 -5.61
C PHE A 19 18.65 6.81 -5.18
N SER A 20 19.17 6.48 -4.01
CA SER A 20 20.48 6.96 -3.57
C SER A 20 21.58 6.36 -4.44
N GLU A 21 22.73 7.01 -4.50
CA GLU A 21 23.82 6.63 -5.40
C GLU A 21 24.46 5.27 -5.11
N ARG A 22 24.15 4.67 -3.96
CA ARG A 22 24.64 3.34 -3.56
C ARG A 22 23.74 2.19 -4.00
N ALA A 23 22.56 2.48 -4.57
CA ALA A 23 21.69 1.47 -5.13
C ALA A 23 22.12 1.10 -6.55
N VAL A 24 21.95 -0.16 -6.95
CA VAL A 24 22.17 -0.60 -8.34
C VAL A 24 20.80 -0.86 -8.97
N LEU A 25 20.43 -0.03 -9.94
CA LEU A 25 19.25 -0.26 -10.78
C LEU A 25 19.54 -1.38 -11.79
N LYS A 26 18.81 -2.49 -11.70
CA LYS A 26 18.92 -3.61 -12.66
C LYS A 26 17.60 -3.78 -13.40
N ASN A 27 17.65 -3.75 -14.73
CA ASN A 27 16.56 -4.13 -15.65
C ASN A 27 15.19 -3.53 -15.29
N VAL A 28 15.14 -2.21 -15.05
CA VAL A 28 13.88 -1.51 -14.76
C VAL A 28 13.18 -1.15 -16.06
N THR A 29 11.96 -1.61 -16.25
CA THR A 29 11.07 -1.22 -17.36
C THR A 29 9.79 -0.64 -16.78
N THR A 30 9.76 0.69 -16.63
CA THR A 30 8.62 1.41 -16.05
C THR A 30 8.34 2.69 -16.80
N TRP A 31 7.07 3.08 -16.87
CA TRP A 31 6.65 4.40 -17.38
C TRP A 31 7.01 5.52 -16.41
N THR A 32 7.04 5.23 -15.11
CA THR A 32 7.49 6.15 -14.07
C THR A 32 9.00 6.33 -14.14
N PRO A 33 9.53 7.57 -14.12
CA PRO A 33 10.96 7.80 -14.02
C PRO A 33 11.55 7.16 -12.75
N VAL A 34 12.52 6.26 -12.96
CA VAL A 34 13.32 5.64 -11.89
C VAL A 34 14.76 6.07 -12.09
N ILE A 35 15.22 6.98 -11.23
CA ILE A 35 16.45 7.76 -11.44
C ILE A 35 17.33 7.80 -10.19
N TYR A 36 18.57 8.26 -10.32
CA TYR A 36 19.42 8.58 -9.17
C TYR A 36 19.20 10.00 -8.66
N SER A 37 19.57 10.26 -7.40
CA SER A 37 19.45 11.58 -6.76
C SER A 37 20.09 12.73 -7.56
N ARG A 38 21.23 12.50 -8.22
CA ARG A 38 21.91 13.50 -9.07
C ARG A 38 21.08 13.94 -10.28
N GLU A 39 20.16 13.10 -10.76
CA GLU A 39 19.34 13.36 -11.94
C GLU A 39 17.99 14.02 -11.59
N LEU A 40 17.67 14.15 -10.30
CA LEU A 40 16.36 14.58 -9.82
C LEU A 40 16.00 15.99 -10.31
N ILE A 41 16.91 16.95 -10.16
CA ILE A 41 16.64 18.34 -10.54
C ILE A 41 16.40 18.45 -12.05
N GLN A 42 17.21 17.76 -12.86
CA GLN A 42 17.02 17.77 -14.31
C GLN A 42 15.70 17.12 -14.71
N THR A 43 15.35 15.99 -14.06
CA THR A 43 14.10 15.28 -14.32
C THR A 43 12.88 16.14 -13.97
N ILE A 44 12.90 16.84 -12.83
CA ILE A 44 11.84 17.79 -12.44
C ILE A 44 11.70 18.91 -13.48
N LYS A 45 12.83 19.50 -13.92
CA LYS A 45 12.82 20.56 -14.93
C LYS A 45 12.25 20.09 -16.27
N ASN A 46 12.56 18.87 -16.69
CA ASN A 46 12.06 18.29 -17.94
C ASN A 46 10.56 17.93 -17.87
N LEU A 47 10.07 17.60 -16.68
CA LEU A 47 8.65 17.33 -16.41
C LEU A 47 7.84 18.61 -16.18
N ASN A 48 8.51 19.77 -16.13
CA ASN A 48 7.87 21.03 -15.83
C ASN A 48 6.81 21.35 -16.88
N SER A 49 5.57 21.47 -16.44
CA SER A 49 4.42 21.80 -17.30
C SER A 49 4.25 23.33 -17.37
N GLU A 50 3.60 23.82 -18.43
CA GLU A 50 3.32 25.26 -18.58
C GLU A 50 2.50 25.84 -17.41
N HIS A 51 1.72 24.99 -16.73
CA HIS A 51 0.81 25.36 -15.65
C HIS A 51 1.38 24.98 -14.28
N ASN A 52 2.27 25.81 -13.76
CA ASN A 52 2.82 25.64 -12.41
C ASN A 52 1.89 26.20 -11.33
N LEU A 53 2.01 25.65 -10.12
CA LEU A 53 1.34 26.20 -8.95
C LEU A 53 1.83 27.62 -8.68
N THR A 54 0.89 28.52 -8.44
CA THR A 54 1.20 29.85 -7.93
C THR A 54 1.78 29.75 -6.51
N TYR A 55 2.53 30.78 -6.11
CA TYR A 55 3.09 30.85 -4.76
C TYR A 55 1.99 30.77 -3.68
N GLU A 56 0.83 31.38 -3.92
CA GLU A 56 -0.30 31.32 -2.99
C GLU A 56 -0.85 29.90 -2.84
N GLN A 57 -1.05 29.18 -3.95
CA GLN A 57 -1.46 27.78 -3.91
C GLN A 57 -0.42 26.92 -3.20
N MET A 58 0.87 27.11 -3.51
CA MET A 58 1.97 26.40 -2.87
C MET A 58 2.00 26.63 -1.35
N SER A 59 1.78 27.87 -0.91
CA SER A 59 1.70 28.23 0.51
C SER A 59 0.52 27.54 1.20
N LYS A 60 -0.69 27.59 0.62
CA LYS A 60 -1.89 26.91 1.14
C LYS A 60 -1.68 25.40 1.27
N ILE A 61 -1.08 24.78 0.25
CA ILE A 61 -0.75 23.35 0.25
C ILE A 61 0.27 23.04 1.36
N SER A 62 1.34 23.83 1.46
CA SER A 62 2.39 23.66 2.47
C SER A 62 1.83 23.72 3.89
N VAL A 63 1.01 24.73 4.20
CA VAL A 63 0.34 24.86 5.50
C VAL A 63 -0.52 23.64 5.80
N ARG A 64 -1.31 23.17 4.84
CA ARG A 64 -2.18 22.01 5.02
C ARG A 64 -1.40 20.70 5.23
N LEU A 65 -0.35 20.47 4.45
CA LEU A 65 0.52 19.31 4.61
C LEU A 65 1.25 19.34 5.96
N ASN A 66 1.72 20.51 6.39
CA ASN A 66 2.36 20.68 7.69
C ASN A 66 1.38 20.50 8.86
N GLY A 67 0.14 20.96 8.73
CA GLY A 67 -0.92 20.71 9.72
C GLY A 67 -1.31 19.24 9.84
N LEU A 68 -1.06 18.44 8.79
CA LEU A 68 -1.25 16.98 8.79
C LEU A 68 -0.01 16.20 9.20
N ARG A 69 1.11 16.87 9.49
CA ARG A 69 2.29 16.20 10.01
C ARG A 69 1.97 15.65 11.40
N MET A 70 1.91 14.33 11.48
CA MET A 70 1.72 13.61 12.73
C MET A 70 2.92 13.88 13.64
N HIS A 71 2.70 14.70 14.67
CA HIS A 71 3.71 15.05 15.67
C HIS A 71 3.58 14.11 16.87
N GLY A 72 4.32 13.01 16.82
CA GLY A 72 4.64 12.22 18.01
C GLY A 72 4.11 10.78 18.04
N GLY A 73 4.51 10.06 19.08
CA GLY A 73 4.28 8.62 19.23
C GLY A 73 2.83 8.18 19.48
N ARG A 74 1.90 9.11 19.76
CA ARG A 74 0.47 8.81 19.96
C ARG A 74 -0.23 8.47 18.64
N ASP A 75 -0.02 9.28 17.61
CA ASP A 75 -0.62 9.08 16.29
C ASP A 75 -0.14 7.78 15.63
N ARG A 76 1.11 7.38 15.88
CA ARG A 76 1.65 6.08 15.46
C ARG A 76 0.91 4.91 16.11
N LYS A 77 0.58 4.99 17.40
CA LYS A 77 -0.16 3.93 18.10
C LYS A 77 -1.59 3.82 17.58
N GLU A 78 -2.25 4.95 17.36
CA GLU A 78 -3.59 5.04 16.77
C GLU A 78 -3.60 4.40 15.36
N HIS A 79 -2.64 4.77 14.51
CA HIS A 79 -2.50 4.22 13.16
C HIS A 79 -2.27 2.71 13.16
N ILE A 80 -1.36 2.21 14.02
CA ILE A 80 -1.12 0.76 14.18
C ILE A 80 -2.39 0.05 14.64
N ARG A 81 -3.15 0.64 15.55
CA ARG A 81 -4.43 0.07 16.03
C ARG A 81 -5.46 0.01 14.91
N THR A 82 -5.58 1.07 14.11
CA THR A 82 -6.51 1.11 12.96
C THR A 82 -6.12 0.09 11.88
N ILE A 83 -4.83 -0.07 11.56
CA ILE A 83 -4.36 -1.12 10.64
C ILE A 83 -4.71 -2.51 11.17
N ARG A 84 -4.43 -2.79 12.46
CA ARG A 84 -4.77 -4.08 13.06
C ARG A 84 -6.27 -4.36 12.99
N ASN A 85 -7.11 -3.39 13.32
CA ASN A 85 -8.56 -3.54 13.25
C ASN A 85 -9.04 -3.76 11.81
N LYS A 86 -8.47 -3.06 10.83
CA LYS A 86 -8.80 -3.26 9.42
C LYS A 86 -8.41 -4.66 8.93
N ASN A 87 -7.22 -5.14 9.29
CA ASN A 87 -6.80 -6.51 8.98
C ASN A 87 -7.72 -7.56 9.64
N ILE A 88 -8.21 -7.31 10.87
CA ILE A 88 -9.18 -8.19 11.56
C ILE A 88 -10.53 -8.21 10.82
N ILE A 89 -10.98 -7.08 10.29
CA ILE A 89 -12.22 -7.00 9.50
C ILE A 89 -12.04 -7.72 8.16
N GLU A 90 -10.93 -7.50 7.46
CA GLU A 90 -10.62 -8.15 6.18
C GLU A 90 -10.39 -9.67 6.32
N THR A 91 -9.82 -10.15 7.42
CA THR A 91 -9.69 -11.61 7.67
C THR A 91 -11.00 -12.27 8.10
N LYS A 92 -11.97 -11.52 8.64
CA LYS A 92 -13.31 -12.05 8.95
C LYS A 92 -14.24 -12.10 7.73
N SER A 93 -13.96 -11.35 6.68
CA SER A 93 -14.75 -11.31 5.44
C SER A 93 -14.18 -12.15 4.30
N SER A 94 -13.27 -13.10 4.56
CA SER A 94 -12.94 -14.15 3.59
C SER A 94 -13.89 -15.34 3.77
N ASP A 95 -15.17 -15.10 3.49
CA ASP A 95 -16.09 -16.19 3.20
C ASP A 95 -15.64 -16.87 1.90
N SER A 96 -15.48 -18.19 1.98
CA SER A 96 -15.21 -19.14 0.88
C SER A 96 -13.79 -19.16 0.26
N ARG A 97 -12.77 -19.49 1.07
CA ARG A 97 -11.60 -20.17 0.48
C ARG A 97 -12.07 -21.50 -0.12
N ILE A 98 -11.92 -21.69 -1.43
CA ILE A 98 -12.33 -22.91 -2.14
C ILE A 98 -11.18 -23.91 -2.17
N CYS A 99 -11.47 -25.18 -1.92
CA CYS A 99 -10.50 -26.25 -1.99
C CYS A 99 -10.09 -26.50 -3.45
N PRO A 100 -8.80 -26.43 -3.80
CA PRO A 100 -8.35 -26.64 -5.18
C PRO A 100 -8.46 -28.10 -5.64
N ARG A 101 -8.73 -29.05 -4.73
CA ARG A 101 -8.88 -30.48 -5.07
C ARG A 101 -10.31 -30.88 -5.42
N CYS A 102 -11.31 -30.30 -4.75
CA CYS A 102 -12.70 -30.74 -4.89
C CYS A 102 -13.72 -29.61 -5.06
N GLY A 103 -13.29 -28.35 -5.01
CA GLY A 103 -14.20 -27.19 -5.13
C GLY A 103 -15.04 -26.91 -3.88
N SER A 104 -14.99 -27.75 -2.85
CA SER A 104 -15.68 -27.49 -1.58
C SER A 104 -14.99 -26.40 -0.75
N GLN A 105 -15.72 -25.78 0.19
CA GLN A 105 -15.14 -24.77 1.06
C GLN A 105 -14.03 -25.32 1.97
N LEU A 106 -13.00 -24.51 2.23
CA LEU A 106 -12.02 -24.71 3.28
C LEU A 106 -12.51 -24.05 4.56
N ARG A 107 -12.42 -24.77 5.68
CA ARG A 107 -12.81 -24.29 7.01
C ARG A 107 -11.60 -24.24 7.92
N LEU A 108 -11.57 -23.24 8.80
CA LEU A 108 -10.57 -23.15 9.85
C LEU A 108 -10.77 -24.30 10.86
N ARG A 109 -9.71 -25.06 11.14
CA ARG A 109 -9.66 -26.16 12.10
C ARG A 109 -8.46 -25.98 13.02
N LYS A 110 -8.54 -26.54 14.23
CA LYS A 110 -7.46 -26.50 15.22
C LYS A 110 -6.80 -27.87 15.32
N GLY A 111 -5.50 -27.93 15.07
CA GLY A 111 -4.67 -29.13 15.21
C GLY A 111 -3.61 -28.98 16.28
N ARG A 112 -2.77 -30.01 16.45
CA ARG A 112 -1.69 -30.02 17.45
C ARG A 112 -0.68 -28.89 17.25
N LEU A 113 -0.40 -28.52 16.00
CA LEU A 113 0.60 -27.52 15.63
C LEU A 113 0.02 -26.10 15.44
N GLY A 114 -1.26 -25.90 15.79
CA GLY A 114 -1.96 -24.64 15.59
C GLY A 114 -3.16 -24.76 14.66
N GLU A 115 -3.69 -23.61 14.27
CA GLU A 115 -4.84 -23.53 13.37
C GLU A 115 -4.41 -23.74 11.90
N PHE A 116 -5.26 -24.40 11.13
CA PHE A 116 -5.05 -24.68 9.71
C PHE A 116 -6.39 -24.68 8.96
N PHE A 117 -6.35 -24.48 7.64
CA PHE A 117 -7.54 -24.64 6.80
C PHE A 117 -7.66 -26.09 6.34
N GLY A 118 -8.81 -26.73 6.57
CA GLY A 118 -9.11 -28.09 6.12
C GLY A 118 -10.36 -28.13 5.25
N CYS A 119 -10.40 -29.01 4.26
CA CYS A 119 -11.56 -29.19 3.40
C CYS A 119 -12.83 -29.56 4.20
N ALA A 120 -13.95 -28.91 3.89
CA ALA A 120 -15.26 -29.23 4.47
C ALA A 120 -15.74 -30.64 4.12
N SER A 121 -15.31 -31.19 2.97
CA SER A 121 -15.67 -32.53 2.51
C SER A 121 -14.82 -33.65 3.11
N TYR A 122 -14.01 -33.40 4.15
CA TYR A 122 -13.35 -34.47 4.89
C TYR A 122 -14.40 -35.44 5.50
N PRO A 123 -14.23 -36.78 5.41
CA PRO A 123 -13.02 -37.51 5.01
C PRO A 123 -12.83 -37.73 3.51
N ALA A 124 -13.83 -37.43 2.67
CA ALA A 124 -13.76 -37.63 1.22
C ALA A 124 -12.69 -36.74 0.53
N CYS A 125 -12.32 -35.61 1.14
CA CYS A 125 -11.19 -34.79 0.71
C CYS A 125 -10.29 -34.41 1.90
N THR A 126 -9.01 -34.79 1.83
CA THR A 126 -8.01 -34.60 2.89
C THR A 126 -7.11 -33.39 2.67
N TYR A 127 -7.49 -32.48 1.75
CA TYR A 127 -6.71 -31.27 1.51
C TYR A 127 -6.66 -30.35 2.73
N THR A 128 -5.46 -29.87 3.04
CA THR A 128 -5.19 -28.90 4.12
C THR A 128 -4.23 -27.82 3.64
N GLU A 129 -4.37 -26.62 4.19
CA GLU A 129 -3.52 -25.46 3.91
C GLU A 129 -3.14 -24.77 5.24
N ASN A 130 -1.89 -24.36 5.38
CA ASN A 130 -1.43 -23.61 6.55
C ASN A 130 -1.89 -22.16 6.50
N ILE A 131 -2.10 -21.55 7.66
CA ILE A 131 -2.36 -20.12 7.77
C ILE A 131 -1.05 -19.38 7.49
N ARG A 132 -1.02 -18.58 6.41
CA ARG A 132 0.08 -17.64 6.15
C ARG A 132 -0.28 -16.28 6.75
N PHE A 133 0.61 -15.76 7.60
CA PHE A 133 0.54 -14.41 8.17
C PHE A 133 1.24 -13.40 7.24
#